data_AF-A0A529GHJ0-F1
#
_entry.id   AF-A0A529GHJ0-F1
#
_cell.length_a   1.000
_cell.length_b   1.000
_cell.length_c   1.000
_cell.angle_alpha   90.00
_cell.angle_beta   90.00
_cell.angle_gamma   90.00
#
_symmetry.space_group_name_H-M   'P 1'
#
loop_
_entity.id
_entity.type
_entity.pdbx_description
1 polymer ?
#
loop_
_entity_poly.entity_id
_entity_poly.type
_entity_poly.pdbx_seq_one_letter_code
_entity_poly.pdbx_strand_id
1 'polypeptide(L)'
;NNLIDADDETRHKVRIAAKKLRYAAEFFEPLYNGKAEAKRHRRFIEAMKGLQDHLGSLNDIATAPDMLAALELSDVTGADDLFSGEDKSKLLKDAAEAHDTFVKTRRFWR
;
A
#
# COMPACT_ATOMS: atom_id res chain seq x y z
N ASN A 1 -3.74 -11.92 10.44
CA ASN A 1 -3.30 -11.44 9.12
C ASN A 1 -2.11 -10.52 9.39
N ASN A 2 -0.90 -10.86 8.91
CA ASN A 2 0.39 -10.34 9.41
C ASN A 2 0.56 -8.80 9.32
N LEU A 3 -0.28 -8.11 8.54
CA LEU A 3 -0.25 -6.64 8.39
C LEU A 3 -0.95 -5.88 9.52
N ILE A 4 -1.95 -6.50 10.16
CA ILE A 4 -2.72 -5.87 11.25
C ILE A 4 -1.84 -5.77 12.50
N ASP A 5 -1.11 -6.85 12.79
CA ASP A 5 -0.29 -6.99 14.01
C ASP A 5 1.12 -6.38 13.85
N ALA A 6 1.48 -5.95 12.64
CA ALA A 6 2.77 -5.32 12.36
C ALA A 6 2.89 -3.93 13.00
N ASP A 7 4.12 -3.47 13.22
CA ASP A 7 4.41 -2.06 13.54
C ASP A 7 4.44 -1.20 12.26
N ASP A 8 4.48 0.13 12.44
CA ASP A 8 4.50 1.08 11.33
C ASP A 8 5.79 0.96 10.49
N GLU A 9 6.93 0.63 11.10
CA GLU A 9 8.19 0.42 10.38
C GLU A 9 8.11 -0.80 9.45
N THR A 10 7.55 -1.91 9.91
CA THR A 10 7.36 -3.13 9.13
C THR A 10 6.38 -2.88 7.99
N ARG A 11 5.26 -2.19 8.25
CA ARG A 11 4.33 -1.77 7.19
C ARG A 11 5.03 -0.90 6.13
N HIS A 12 5.87 0.03 6.55
CA HIS A 12 6.64 0.87 5.65
C HIS A 12 7.60 0.05 4.76
N LYS A 13 8.30 -0.94 5.34
CA LYS A 13 9.16 -1.87 4.57
C LYS A 13 8.35 -2.65 3.53
N VAL A 14 7.16 -3.15 3.90
CA VAL A 14 6.24 -3.82 2.96
C VAL A 14 5.83 -2.87 1.83
N ARG A 15 5.50 -1.61 2.14
CA ARG A 15 5.16 -0.59 1.13
C ARG A 15 6.31 -0.36 0.14
N ILE A 16 7.54 -0.25 0.62
CA ILE A 16 8.72 -0.11 -0.24
C ILE A 16 8.86 -1.32 -1.16
N ALA A 17 8.74 -2.53 -0.61
CA ALA A 17 8.82 -3.76 -1.39
C ALA A 17 7.70 -3.85 -2.45
N ALA A 18 6.47 -3.50 -2.07
CA ALA A 18 5.33 -3.45 -2.98
C ALA A 18 5.58 -2.46 -4.12
N LYS A 19 6.07 -1.24 -3.84
CA LYS A 19 6.42 -0.26 -4.88
C LYS A 19 7.43 -0.81 -5.87
N LYS A 20 8.52 -1.39 -5.36
CA LYS A 20 9.56 -2.01 -6.21
C LYS A 20 8.98 -3.10 -7.11
N LEU A 21 8.11 -3.95 -6.57
CA LEU A 21 7.46 -5.00 -7.34
C LEU A 21 6.53 -4.46 -8.43
N ARG A 22 5.72 -3.42 -8.15
CA ARG A 22 4.86 -2.81 -9.18
C ARG A 22 5.69 -2.17 -10.28
N TYR A 23 6.73 -1.41 -9.93
CA TYR A 23 7.60 -0.79 -10.93
C TYR A 23 8.30 -1.82 -11.81
N ALA A 24 8.79 -2.92 -11.23
CA ALA A 24 9.35 -4.02 -12.00
C ALA A 24 8.29 -4.65 -12.92
N ALA A 25 7.07 -4.87 -12.42
CA ALA A 25 5.98 -5.43 -13.22
C ALA A 25 5.55 -4.53 -14.38
N GLU A 26 5.43 -3.22 -14.15
CA GLU A 26 5.14 -2.21 -15.19
C GLU A 26 6.28 -2.14 -16.21
N PHE A 27 7.54 -2.13 -15.75
CA PHE A 27 8.71 -2.09 -16.63
C PHE A 27 8.76 -3.28 -17.61
N PHE A 28 8.41 -4.48 -17.14
CA PHE A 28 8.41 -5.68 -17.97
C PHE A 28 7.11 -5.91 -18.74
N GLU A 29 6.13 -5.01 -18.68
CA GLU A 29 4.86 -5.12 -19.43
C GLU A 29 5.06 -5.46 -20.92
N PRO A 30 6.01 -4.82 -21.67
CA PRO A 30 6.20 -5.11 -23.10
C PRO A 30 6.65 -6.53 -23.43
N LEU A 31 7.10 -7.32 -22.45
CA LEU A 31 7.46 -8.73 -22.65
C LEU A 31 6.24 -9.65 -22.77
N TYR A 32 5.04 -9.17 -22.42
CA TYR A 32 3.81 -9.97 -22.32
C TYR A 32 2.84 -9.67 -23.47
N ASN A 33 3.17 -10.11 -24.67
CA ASN A 33 2.42 -9.80 -25.89
C ASN A 33 1.20 -10.70 -26.14
N GLY A 34 1.08 -11.83 -25.44
CA GLY A 34 -0.08 -12.71 -25.56
C GLY A 34 -1.32 -12.12 -24.89
N LYS A 35 -2.50 -12.21 -25.54
CA LYS A 35 -3.78 -11.72 -24.97
C LYS A 35 -4.05 -12.22 -23.54
N ALA A 36 -3.72 -13.49 -23.26
CA ALA A 36 -3.89 -14.07 -21.94
C ALA A 36 -2.85 -13.57 -20.93
N GLU A 37 -1.63 -13.29 -21.36
CA GLU A 37 -0.54 -12.76 -20.52
C GLU A 37 -0.82 -11.31 -20.15
N ALA A 38 -1.15 -10.46 -21.12
CA ALA A 38 -1.55 -9.08 -20.91
C ALA A 38 -2.74 -8.97 -19.95
N LYS A 39 -3.72 -9.88 -20.04
CA LYS A 39 -4.85 -9.94 -19.09
C LYS A 39 -4.40 -10.30 -17.68
N ARG A 40 -3.46 -11.23 -17.51
CA ARG A 40 -2.93 -11.60 -16.18
C ARG A 40 -2.10 -10.48 -15.58
N HIS A 41 -1.22 -9.88 -16.37
CA HIS A 41 -0.41 -8.72 -15.98
C HIS A 41 -1.30 -7.58 -15.48
N ARG A 42 -2.32 -7.18 -16.26
CA ARG A 42 -3.26 -6.14 -15.86
C ARG A 42 -3.94 -6.44 -14.52
N ARG A 43 -4.43 -7.67 -14.32
CA ARG A 43 -5.05 -8.07 -13.05
C ARG A 43 -4.07 -7.98 -11.88
N PHE A 44 -2.83 -8.37 -12.10
CA PHE A 44 -1.77 -8.26 -11.10
C PHE A 44 -1.45 -6.80 -10.74
N ILE A 45 -1.33 -5.92 -11.74
CA ILE A 45 -1.11 -4.49 -11.52
C ILE A 45 -2.27 -3.85 -10.75
N GLU A 46 -3.51 -4.18 -11.09
CA GLU A 46 -4.69 -3.65 -10.38
C GLU A 46 -4.73 -4.11 -8.91
N ALA A 47 -4.42 -5.38 -8.63
CA ALA A 47 -4.31 -5.86 -7.25
C ALA A 47 -3.16 -5.17 -6.49
N MET A 48 -2.03 -4.92 -7.14
CA MET A 48 -0.89 -4.19 -6.57
C MET A 48 -1.21 -2.73 -6.27
N LYS A 49 -1.98 -2.05 -7.13
CA LYS A 49 -2.43 -0.67 -6.89
C LYS A 49 -3.29 -0.60 -5.62
N GLY A 50 -4.32 -1.46 -5.52
CA GLY A 50 -5.18 -1.48 -4.34
C GLY A 50 -4.40 -1.72 -3.03
N LEU A 51 -3.46 -2.67 -3.02
CA LEU A 51 -2.60 -2.89 -1.85
C LEU A 51 -1.73 -1.66 -1.54
N GLN A 52 -1.14 -1.02 -2.56
CA GLN A 52 -0.29 0.14 -2.37
C GLN A 52 -1.04 1.38 -1.88
N ASP A 53 -2.29 1.57 -2.31
CA ASP A 53 -3.11 2.70 -1.89
C ASP A 53 -3.35 2.65 -0.38
N HIS A 54 -3.76 1.49 0.15
CA HIS A 54 -3.96 1.32 1.61
C HIS A 54 -2.66 1.41 2.41
N LEU A 55 -1.56 0.82 1.91
CA LEU A 55 -0.25 0.96 2.55
C LEU A 55 0.28 2.40 2.49
N GLY A 56 -0.13 3.18 1.48
CA GLY A 56 0.13 4.61 1.36
C GLY A 56 -0.58 5.39 2.46
N SER A 57 -1.90 5.23 2.58
CA SER A 57 -2.68 5.91 3.63
C SER A 57 -2.21 5.56 5.04
N LEU A 58 -1.86 4.29 5.31
CA LEU A 58 -1.29 3.89 6.60
C LEU A 58 0.06 4.57 6.88
N ASN A 59 0.88 4.75 5.85
CA ASN A 59 2.13 5.49 5.98
C ASN A 59 1.87 6.96 6.26
N ASP A 60 0.92 7.58 5.57
CA ASP A 60 0.61 9.01 5.74
C ASP A 60 0.19 9.31 7.18
N ILE A 61 -0.69 8.48 7.76
CA ILE A 61 -1.09 8.55 9.18
C ILE A 61 0.13 8.39 10.09
N ALA A 62 1.01 7.43 9.81
CA ALA A 62 2.19 7.17 10.65
C ALA A 62 3.22 8.31 10.61
N THR A 63 3.33 9.03 9.47
CA THR A 63 4.29 10.13 9.31
C THR A 63 3.71 11.50 9.62
N ALA A 64 2.39 11.64 9.73
CA ALA A 64 1.73 12.93 9.92
C ALA A 64 2.19 13.67 11.19
N PRO A 65 2.36 13.04 12.37
CA PRO A 65 2.85 13.74 13.56
C PRO A 65 4.24 14.35 13.36
N ASP A 66 5.17 13.60 12.78
CA ASP A 66 6.53 14.07 12.50
C ASP A 66 6.53 15.21 11.47
N MET A 67 5.65 15.14 10.46
CA MET A 67 5.48 16.20 9.47
C MET A 67 4.92 17.48 10.07
N LEU A 68 3.93 17.39 10.95
CA LEU A 68 3.38 18.55 11.65
C LEU A 68 4.42 19.19 12.58
N ALA A 69 5.18 18.38 13.29
CA ALA A 69 6.26 18.85 14.14
C ALA A 69 7.34 19.58 13.33
N ALA A 70 7.75 19.01 12.19
CA ALA A 70 8.73 19.63 11.30
C ALA A 70 8.27 20.96 10.67
N LEU A 71 6.95 21.18 10.60
CA LEU A 71 6.34 22.40 10.07
C LEU A 71 5.90 23.38 11.16
N GLU A 72 6.15 23.09 12.44
CA GLU A 72 5.68 23.88 13.59
C GLU A 72 4.14 24.02 13.64
N LEU A 73 3.43 22.98 13.19
CA LEU A 73 1.96 22.95 13.10
C LEU A 73 1.29 22.01 14.14
N SER A 74 2.05 21.44 15.08
CA SER A 74 1.52 20.49 16.06
C SER A 74 0.39 21.05 16.93
N ASP A 75 0.43 22.36 17.23
CA ASP A 75 -0.53 23.02 18.12
C ASP A 75 -1.75 23.60 17.40
N VAL A 76 -1.87 23.38 16.08
CA VAL A 76 -3.00 23.87 15.30
C VAL A 76 -4.27 23.08 15.67
N THR A 77 -5.36 23.79 15.96
CA THR A 77 -6.65 23.16 16.25
C THR A 77 -7.05 22.20 15.12
N GLY A 78 -7.31 20.93 15.47
CA GLY A 78 -7.70 19.87 14.53
C GLY A 78 -6.52 19.16 13.84
N ALA A 79 -5.28 19.45 14.24
CA ALA A 79 -4.10 18.75 13.74
C ALA A 79 -4.17 17.23 13.98
N ASP A 80 -4.60 16.81 15.18
CA ASP A 80 -4.74 15.40 15.55
C ASP A 80 -5.88 14.66 14.82
N ASP A 81 -6.90 15.40 14.37
CA ASP A 81 -8.04 14.83 13.64
C ASP A 81 -7.62 14.31 12.25
N LEU A 82 -6.47 14.76 11.73
CA LEU A 82 -5.93 14.35 10.43
C LEU A 82 -5.49 12.87 10.39
N PHE A 83 -5.27 12.23 11.53
CA PHE A 83 -4.75 10.87 11.64
C PHE A 83 -5.44 10.05 12.74
N SER A 84 -6.78 10.18 12.81
CA SER A 84 -7.60 9.49 13.81
C SER A 84 -7.39 7.97 13.87
N GLY A 85 -7.53 7.40 15.07
CA GLY A 85 -7.35 5.96 15.29
C GLY A 85 -8.44 5.08 14.65
N GLU A 86 -9.66 5.60 14.46
CA GLU A 86 -10.75 4.88 13.80
C GLU A 86 -10.44 4.66 12.31
N ASP A 87 -9.91 5.69 11.64
CA ASP A 87 -9.45 5.59 10.25
C ASP A 87 -8.30 4.59 10.11
N LYS A 88 -7.34 4.60 11.06
CA LYS A 88 -6.23 3.64 11.06
C LYS A 88 -6.71 2.20 11.17
N SER A 89 -7.66 1.90 12.05
CA SER A 89 -8.20 0.53 12.23
C SER A 89 -8.89 0.01 10.98
N LYS A 90 -9.69 0.85 10.32
CA LYS A 90 -10.32 0.51 9.04
C LYS A 90 -9.29 0.27 7.94
N LEU A 91 -8.32 1.18 7.78
CA LEU A 91 -7.27 1.05 6.79
C LEU A 91 -6.39 -0.20 6.99
N LEU A 92 -6.17 -0.62 8.24
CA LEU A 92 -5.47 -1.87 8.53
C LEU A 92 -6.23 -3.09 8.02
N LYS A 93 -7.56 -3.12 8.19
CA LYS A 93 -8.40 -4.20 7.66
C LYS A 93 -8.40 -4.18 6.12
N ASP A 94 -8.56 -3.02 5.51
CA ASP A 94 -8.57 -2.87 4.05
C ASP A 94 -7.21 -3.29 3.46
N ALA A 95 -6.09 -2.89 4.07
CA ALA A 95 -4.75 -3.31 3.65
C ALA A 95 -4.55 -4.82 3.77
N ALA A 96 -5.08 -5.42 4.84
CA ALA A 96 -5.01 -6.84 5.12
C ALA A 96 -5.81 -7.65 4.07
N GLU A 97 -7.00 -7.20 3.69
CA GLU A 97 -7.83 -7.80 2.63
C GLU A 97 -7.23 -7.60 1.23
N ALA A 98 -6.69 -6.42 0.95
CA ALA A 98 -6.00 -6.13 -0.31
C ALA A 98 -4.75 -7.01 -0.48
N HIS A 99 -4.01 -7.25 0.60
CA HIS A 99 -2.88 -8.17 0.61
C HIS A 99 -3.32 -9.60 0.30
N ASP A 100 -4.39 -10.08 0.91
CA ASP A 100 -4.93 -11.42 0.61
C ASP A 100 -5.38 -11.55 -0.84
N THR A 101 -6.01 -10.51 -1.38
CA THR A 101 -6.40 -10.44 -2.79
C THR A 101 -5.19 -10.47 -3.72
N PHE A 102 -4.14 -9.72 -3.39
CA PHE A 102 -2.88 -9.71 -4.12
C PHE A 102 -2.22 -11.09 -4.12
N VAL A 103 -2.08 -11.74 -2.95
CA VAL A 103 -1.49 -13.09 -2.83
C VAL A 103 -2.28 -14.13 -3.64
N LYS A 104 -3.61 -14.03 -3.68
CA LYS A 104 -4.48 -14.91 -4.49
C LYS A 104 -4.39 -14.61 -5.99
N THR A 105 -4.04 -13.39 -6.37
CA THR A 105 -3.82 -12.99 -7.76
C THR A 105 -2.54 -13.65 -8.26
N ARG A 106 -2.68 -14.82 -8.90
CA ARG A 106 -1.56 -15.61 -9.44
C ARG A 106 -0.55 -14.72 -10.18
N ARG A 107 0.75 -14.98 -9.95
CA ARG A 107 1.85 -14.35 -10.68
C ARG A 107 1.61 -14.37 -12.19
N PHE A 108 1.92 -13.26 -12.86
CA PHE A 108 1.83 -13.16 -14.31
C PHE A 108 3.07 -13.77 -15.00
N TRP A 109 4.23 -13.75 -14.33
CA TRP A 109 5.48 -14.33 -14.81
C TRP A 109 5.53 -15.84 -14.55
N ARG A 110 6.04 -16.59 -15.53
CA ARG A 110 6.36 -18.02 -15.39
C ARG A 110 7.85 -18.22 -15.45
#